data_AF-A0A9D9IB86-F1
#
_entry.id   AF-A0A9D9IB86-F1
#
_cell.length_a   1.000
_cell.length_b   1.000
_cell.length_c   1.000
_cell.angle_alpha   90.00
_cell.angle_beta   90.00
_cell.angle_gamma   90.00
#
_symmetry.space_group_name_H-M   'P 1'
#
loop_
_entity.id
_entity.type
_entity.pdbx_description
1 polymer ?
#
loop_
_entity_poly.entity_id
_entity_poly.type
_entity_poly.pdbx_seq_one_letter_code
_entity_poly.pdbx_strand_id
1 'polypeptide(L)'
;MDLHKDIRLLRFMHYRMNNIFALFSHSLRFVLPFVKPVEGVKEERKMICGMKCSIFTSESTEKGTLLSLHGGAFASPAAPYHKKNASIYATCGYKVIMPDYPLLPFHHHPEALERITALAESTEDLSVIEGDSAGGFIALQTVSRLKDKPDLMLIYPVVMTEEETASMREYENTPMWNGRNNRWMVRHYLNGLSVPEHDTEGIRRAFIETAEYDPLHDEGIMIYQKLTEKGTEAVLSETEGTLHGYDFLWKKPYVRMFREKRLEWLRTRQ
;
A
#
# COMPACT_ATOMS: atom_id res chain seq x y z
N MET A 1 -9.59 14.05 17.79
CA MET A 1 -8.85 14.10 16.50
C MET A 1 -8.80 15.55 16.02
N ASP A 2 -7.61 16.15 16.04
CA ASP A 2 -7.37 17.48 15.49
C ASP A 2 -6.90 17.34 14.03
N LEU A 3 -7.86 17.12 13.12
CA LEU A 3 -7.53 16.87 11.72
C LEU A 3 -7.10 18.14 11.00
N HIS A 4 -6.04 18.04 10.20
CA HIS A 4 -5.62 19.16 9.36
C HIS A 4 -6.74 19.61 8.42
N LYS A 5 -6.86 20.94 8.20
CA LYS A 5 -7.98 21.56 7.47
C LYS A 5 -8.25 20.97 6.08
N ASP A 6 -7.19 20.53 5.39
CA ASP A 6 -7.27 19.99 4.02
C ASP A 6 -7.97 18.63 3.96
N ILE A 7 -7.94 17.88 5.06
CA ILE A 7 -8.45 16.51 5.17
C ILE A 7 -9.60 16.39 6.18
N ARG A 8 -9.98 17.49 6.85
CA ARG A 8 -11.10 17.56 7.80
C ARG A 8 -12.42 17.00 7.23
N LEU A 9 -12.61 17.01 5.91
CA LEU A 9 -13.81 16.45 5.28
C LEU A 9 -13.91 14.92 5.46
N LEU A 10 -12.79 14.21 5.61
CA LEU A 10 -12.76 12.76 5.83
C LEU A 10 -13.45 12.37 7.15
N ARG A 11 -13.59 13.29 8.11
CA ARG A 11 -14.27 13.02 9.39
C ARG A 11 -15.71 12.57 9.27
N PHE A 12 -16.33 12.82 8.13
CA PHE A 12 -17.72 12.44 7.86
C PHE A 12 -17.85 11.10 7.14
N MET A 13 -16.74 10.52 6.66
CA MET A 13 -16.75 9.29 5.89
C MET A 13 -16.67 8.08 6.81
N HIS A 14 -17.79 7.40 7.01
CA HIS A 14 -17.85 6.15 7.75
C HIS A 14 -18.49 5.07 6.88
N TYR A 15 -17.92 3.87 6.93
CA TYR A 15 -18.50 2.68 6.32
C TYR A 15 -18.13 1.47 7.15
N ARG A 16 -18.88 0.39 6.96
CA ARG A 16 -18.66 -0.87 7.65
C ARG A 16 -18.35 -1.97 6.65
N MET A 17 -17.21 -2.61 6.83
CA MET A 17 -16.86 -3.80 6.08
C MET A 17 -17.82 -4.94 6.43
N ASN A 18 -18.36 -5.57 5.38
CA ASN A 18 -19.16 -6.78 5.43
C ASN A 18 -19.15 -7.46 4.06
N ASN A 19 -19.68 -8.69 3.95
CA ASN A 19 -19.64 -9.46 2.71
C ASN A 19 -20.36 -8.77 1.54
N ILE A 20 -21.45 -8.04 1.82
CA ILE A 20 -22.19 -7.28 0.80
C ILE A 20 -21.34 -6.12 0.29
N PHE A 21 -20.68 -5.40 1.19
CA PHE A 21 -19.76 -4.32 0.84
C PHE A 21 -18.60 -4.85 0.01
N ALA A 22 -17.98 -5.98 0.38
CA ALA A 22 -16.88 -6.58 -0.37
C ALA A 22 -17.29 -7.03 -1.78
N LEU A 23 -18.50 -7.60 -1.91
CA LEU A 23 -19.05 -7.97 -3.21
C LEU A 23 -19.31 -6.72 -4.08
N PHE A 24 -19.86 -5.67 -3.47
CA PHE A 24 -20.09 -4.39 -4.14
C PHE A 24 -18.77 -3.71 -4.55
N SER A 25 -17.77 -3.68 -3.66
CA SER A 25 -16.47 -3.05 -3.92
C SER A 25 -15.73 -3.72 -5.07
N HIS A 26 -15.83 -5.04 -5.19
CA HIS A 26 -15.27 -5.78 -6.32
C HIS A 26 -15.83 -5.29 -7.67
N SER A 27 -17.10 -4.91 -7.73
CA SER A 27 -17.73 -4.39 -8.95
C SER A 27 -17.27 -2.97 -9.31
N LEU A 28 -16.68 -2.22 -8.37
CA LEU A 28 -16.25 -0.83 -8.60
C LEU A 28 -15.22 -0.69 -9.71
N ARG A 29 -14.43 -1.73 -10.02
CA ARG A 29 -13.44 -1.71 -11.11
C ARG A 29 -14.04 -1.34 -12.48
N PHE A 30 -15.35 -1.54 -12.66
CA PHE A 30 -16.05 -1.22 -13.91
C PHE A 30 -16.62 0.20 -13.96
N VAL A 31 -16.70 0.90 -12.82
CA VAL A 31 -17.33 2.23 -12.71
C VAL A 31 -16.38 3.31 -12.19
N LEU A 32 -15.20 2.93 -11.68
CA LEU A 32 -14.19 3.90 -11.24
C LEU A 32 -13.76 4.80 -12.41
N PRO A 33 -13.68 6.12 -12.18
CA PRO A 33 -13.34 7.06 -13.24
C PRO A 33 -11.91 6.83 -13.72
N PHE A 34 -11.72 6.93 -15.04
CA PHE A 34 -10.39 6.97 -15.61
C PHE A 34 -9.64 8.21 -15.12
N VAL A 35 -8.38 8.02 -14.72
CA VAL A 35 -7.46 9.10 -14.40
C VAL A 35 -6.29 9.06 -15.35
N LYS A 36 -6.08 10.17 -16.06
CA LYS A 36 -4.93 10.33 -16.94
C LYS A 36 -3.63 10.33 -16.11
N PRO A 37 -2.59 9.61 -16.55
CA PRO A 37 -1.23 9.76 -16.01
C PRO A 37 -0.79 11.23 -15.95
N VAL A 38 0.21 11.53 -15.11
CA VAL A 38 0.87 12.84 -15.17
C VAL A 38 1.50 13.08 -16.54
N GLU A 39 1.73 14.36 -16.85
CA GLU A 39 2.43 14.75 -18.07
C GLU A 39 3.81 14.07 -18.15
N GLY A 40 4.20 13.68 -19.37
CA GLY A 40 5.43 12.92 -19.61
C GLY A 40 5.37 11.43 -19.27
N VAL A 41 4.26 10.92 -18.71
CA VAL A 41 4.11 9.50 -18.35
C VAL A 41 3.03 8.82 -19.20
N LYS A 42 3.35 7.63 -19.72
CA LYS A 42 2.43 6.77 -20.47
C LYS A 42 1.92 5.65 -19.57
N GLU A 43 0.66 5.25 -19.74
CA GLU A 43 0.10 4.02 -19.15
C GLU A 43 -0.11 2.99 -20.27
N GLU A 44 0.47 1.81 -20.11
CA GLU A 44 0.14 0.63 -20.92
C GLU A 44 -0.55 -0.41 -20.04
N ARG A 45 -1.41 -1.25 -20.61
CA ARG A 45 -2.00 -2.39 -19.91
C ARG A 45 -1.56 -3.69 -20.56
N LYS A 46 -0.99 -4.59 -19.77
CA LYS A 46 -0.51 -5.90 -20.24
C LYS A 46 -0.96 -7.02 -19.31
N MET A 47 -1.00 -8.23 -19.83
CA MET A 47 -1.11 -9.45 -19.01
C MET A 47 0.30 -9.91 -18.65
N ILE A 48 0.61 -9.99 -17.35
CA ILE A 48 1.89 -10.50 -16.82
C ILE A 48 1.55 -11.52 -15.75
N CYS A 49 2.15 -12.72 -15.80
CA CYS A 49 1.87 -13.81 -14.87
C CYS A 49 0.36 -14.08 -14.65
N GLY A 50 -0.44 -13.96 -15.72
CA GLY A 50 -1.89 -14.15 -15.65
C GLY A 50 -2.67 -13.06 -14.89
N MET A 51 -2.07 -11.91 -14.62
CA MET A 51 -2.71 -10.72 -14.04
C MET A 51 -2.69 -9.55 -15.02
N LYS A 52 -3.76 -8.75 -15.03
CA LYS A 52 -3.74 -7.45 -15.71
C LYS A 52 -2.83 -6.52 -14.91
N CYS A 53 -1.93 -5.85 -15.59
CA CYS A 53 -1.02 -4.88 -14.98
C CYS A 53 -1.10 -3.56 -15.74
N SER A 54 -1.30 -2.46 -15.01
CA SER A 54 -1.04 -1.12 -15.52
C SER A 54 0.45 -0.81 -15.36
N ILE A 55 1.11 -0.46 -16.45
CA ILE A 55 2.55 -0.15 -16.49
C ILE A 55 2.70 1.34 -16.80
N PHE A 56 3.38 2.07 -15.94
CA PHE A 56 3.66 3.49 -16.09
C PHE A 56 5.13 3.71 -16.38
N THR A 57 5.43 4.44 -17.45
CA THR A 57 6.80 4.76 -17.87
C THR A 57 6.93 6.24 -18.21
N SER A 58 8.02 6.85 -17.75
CA SER A 58 8.46 8.18 -18.19
C SER A 58 9.50 8.05 -19.32
N GLU A 59 10.15 9.15 -19.71
CA GLU A 59 11.26 9.12 -20.68
C GLU A 59 12.46 8.30 -20.19
N SER A 60 12.68 8.25 -18.87
CA SER A 60 13.74 7.45 -18.23
C SER A 60 13.15 6.39 -17.31
N THR A 61 13.76 5.21 -17.31
CA THR A 61 13.50 4.11 -16.36
C THR A 61 14.81 3.56 -15.79
N GLU A 62 15.83 4.41 -15.66
CA GLU A 62 17.19 4.02 -15.28
C GLU A 62 17.34 3.51 -13.83
N LYS A 63 16.36 3.81 -12.96
CA LYS A 63 16.34 3.31 -11.57
C LYS A 63 15.69 1.94 -11.42
N GLY A 64 15.31 1.31 -12.54
CA GLY A 64 14.71 -0.01 -12.59
C GLY A 64 13.20 -0.03 -12.43
N THR A 65 12.69 -1.12 -11.86
CA THR A 65 11.26 -1.41 -11.74
C THR A 65 10.76 -1.21 -10.32
N LEU A 66 9.62 -0.55 -10.18
CA LEU A 66 8.87 -0.42 -8.93
C LEU A 66 7.54 -1.18 -9.06
N LEU A 67 7.29 -2.14 -8.16
CA LEU A 67 5.96 -2.74 -8.02
C LEU A 67 5.13 -1.93 -7.03
N SER A 68 3.96 -1.45 -7.45
CA SER A 68 3.04 -0.66 -6.60
C SER A 68 1.80 -1.49 -6.30
N LEU A 69 1.61 -1.81 -5.02
CA LEU A 69 0.56 -2.71 -4.54
C LEU A 69 -0.47 -1.88 -3.77
N HIS A 70 -1.65 -1.72 -4.38
CA HIS A 70 -2.66 -0.81 -3.86
C HIS A 70 -3.29 -1.30 -2.54
N GLY A 71 -3.83 -0.37 -1.75
CA GLY A 71 -4.67 -0.66 -0.59
C GLY A 71 -6.11 -1.01 -0.94
N GLY A 72 -7.00 -0.96 0.04
CA GLY A 72 -8.43 -1.27 -0.17
C GLY A 72 -8.90 -2.57 0.50
N ALA A 73 -8.28 -2.90 1.63
CA ALA A 73 -8.70 -3.99 2.52
C ALA A 73 -8.77 -5.37 1.84
N PHE A 74 -7.91 -5.62 0.85
CA PHE A 74 -7.93 -6.81 -0.01
C PHE A 74 -9.23 -7.04 -0.79
N ALA A 75 -10.21 -6.12 -0.73
CA ALA A 75 -11.55 -6.29 -1.28
C ALA A 75 -11.90 -5.24 -2.35
N SER A 76 -11.18 -4.12 -2.38
CA SER A 76 -11.42 -3.03 -3.32
C SER A 76 -10.33 -2.99 -4.39
N PRO A 77 -10.68 -2.77 -5.66
CA PRO A 77 -9.71 -2.55 -6.72
C PRO A 77 -8.98 -1.22 -6.53
N ALA A 78 -7.85 -1.05 -7.23
CA ALA A 78 -7.10 0.20 -7.26
C ALA A 78 -8.00 1.41 -7.55
N ALA A 79 -8.18 2.26 -6.54
CA ALA A 79 -8.80 3.56 -6.67
C ALA A 79 -8.01 4.51 -7.61
N PRO A 80 -8.67 5.53 -8.18
CA PRO A 80 -8.07 6.55 -9.04
C PRO A 80 -6.77 7.19 -8.53
N TYR A 81 -6.65 7.40 -7.21
CA TYR A 81 -5.45 8.01 -6.63
C TYR A 81 -4.23 7.07 -6.66
N HIS A 82 -4.42 5.75 -6.55
CA HIS A 82 -3.31 4.80 -6.68
C HIS A 82 -2.67 4.89 -8.06
N LYS A 83 -3.49 4.87 -9.13
CA LYS A 83 -3.00 5.09 -10.51
C LYS A 83 -2.30 6.43 -10.66
N LYS A 84 -2.80 7.46 -9.97
CA LYS A 84 -2.15 8.77 -10.00
C LYS A 84 -0.79 8.74 -9.33
N ASN A 85 -0.68 8.16 -8.13
CA ASN A 85 0.57 8.02 -7.40
C ASN A 85 1.57 7.15 -8.19
N ALA A 86 1.15 6.00 -8.74
CA ALA A 86 1.97 5.16 -9.62
C ALA A 86 2.52 5.95 -10.82
N SER A 87 1.70 6.76 -11.47
CA SER A 87 2.17 7.64 -12.55
C SER A 87 3.16 8.71 -12.08
N ILE A 88 3.04 9.21 -10.84
CA ILE A 88 3.97 10.20 -10.29
C ILE A 88 5.29 9.53 -9.92
N TYR A 89 5.26 8.32 -9.33
CA TYR A 89 6.46 7.55 -9.01
C TYR A 89 7.28 7.24 -10.27
N ALA A 90 6.62 7.00 -11.42
CA ALA A 90 7.32 6.81 -12.69
C ALA A 90 8.19 8.02 -13.10
N THR A 91 7.87 9.24 -12.64
CA THR A 91 8.69 10.44 -12.90
C THR A 91 10.01 10.45 -12.13
N CYS A 92 10.19 9.53 -11.18
CA CYS A 92 11.46 9.36 -10.45
C CYS A 92 12.45 8.45 -11.18
N GLY A 93 12.18 8.08 -12.44
CA GLY A 93 13.06 7.22 -13.24
C GLY A 93 12.78 5.72 -13.08
N TYR A 94 11.56 5.34 -12.65
CA TYR A 94 11.15 3.94 -12.52
C TYR A 94 10.15 3.54 -13.60
N LYS A 95 10.23 2.29 -14.05
CA LYS A 95 9.08 1.59 -14.65
C LYS A 95 8.18 1.13 -13.50
N VAL A 96 6.97 1.66 -13.39
CA VAL A 96 6.04 1.30 -12.31
C VAL A 96 5.05 0.27 -12.82
N ILE A 97 4.97 -0.90 -12.18
CA ILE A 97 3.97 -1.94 -12.49
C ILE A 97 2.96 -1.99 -11.34
N MET A 98 1.68 -1.80 -11.66
CA MET A 98 0.57 -1.89 -10.73
C MET A 98 -0.35 -3.05 -11.15
N PRO A 99 -0.29 -4.20 -10.47
CA PRO A 99 -1.09 -5.38 -10.80
C PRO A 99 -2.53 -5.28 -10.24
N ASP A 100 -3.50 -5.73 -11.03
CA ASP A 100 -4.87 -6.02 -10.58
C ASP A 100 -4.87 -7.39 -9.88
N TYR A 101 -4.32 -7.47 -8.67
CA TYR A 101 -4.15 -8.73 -7.94
C TYR A 101 -5.50 -9.29 -7.42
N PRO A 102 -5.59 -10.61 -7.12
CA PRO A 102 -6.83 -11.23 -6.64
C PRO A 102 -7.40 -10.59 -5.38
N LEU A 103 -8.72 -10.42 -5.33
CA LEU A 103 -9.40 -9.73 -4.24
C LEU A 103 -10.47 -10.60 -3.58
N LEU A 104 -10.73 -10.32 -2.31
CA LEU A 104 -11.93 -10.73 -1.60
C LEU A 104 -13.19 -10.28 -2.37
N PRO A 105 -14.33 -10.98 -2.17
CA PRO A 105 -14.48 -12.20 -1.38
C PRO A 105 -14.15 -13.49 -2.14
N PHE A 106 -13.61 -13.40 -3.37
CA PHE A 106 -13.38 -14.57 -4.22
C PHE A 106 -12.02 -15.22 -4.00
N HIS A 107 -11.05 -14.44 -3.54
CA HIS A 107 -9.67 -14.86 -3.37
C HIS A 107 -9.19 -14.45 -1.98
N HIS A 108 -8.67 -15.42 -1.23
CA HIS A 108 -8.21 -15.27 0.14
C HIS A 108 -6.68 -15.41 0.21
N HIS A 109 -6.09 -15.14 1.37
CA HIS A 109 -4.70 -15.51 1.62
C HIS A 109 -4.51 -17.02 1.42
N PRO A 110 -3.42 -17.49 0.77
CA PRO A 110 -2.27 -16.73 0.27
C PRO A 110 -2.32 -16.35 -1.23
N GLU A 111 -3.45 -16.49 -1.94
CA GLU A 111 -3.48 -16.46 -3.41
C GLU A 111 -2.90 -15.18 -4.03
N ALA A 112 -3.29 -14.01 -3.51
CA ALA A 112 -2.74 -12.74 -4.00
C ALA A 112 -1.23 -12.64 -3.77
N LEU A 113 -0.76 -13.10 -2.61
CA LEU A 113 0.64 -13.07 -2.23
C LEU A 113 1.49 -14.00 -3.11
N GLU A 114 1.00 -15.20 -3.42
CA GLU A 114 1.67 -16.13 -4.33
C GLU A 114 1.81 -15.54 -5.73
N ARG A 115 0.74 -14.94 -6.26
CA ARG A 115 0.78 -14.30 -7.59
C ARG A 115 1.71 -13.08 -7.64
N ILE A 116 1.70 -12.24 -6.61
CA ILE A 116 2.60 -11.09 -6.53
C ILE A 116 4.06 -11.53 -6.36
N THR A 117 4.32 -12.60 -5.58
CA THR A 117 5.67 -13.15 -5.44
C THR A 117 6.19 -13.66 -6.78
N ALA A 118 5.39 -14.43 -7.52
CA ALA A 118 5.77 -14.90 -8.86
C ALA A 118 5.98 -13.73 -9.85
N LEU A 119 5.16 -12.68 -9.77
CA LEU A 119 5.38 -11.46 -10.57
C LEU A 119 6.71 -10.80 -10.21
N ALA A 120 7.02 -10.66 -8.92
CA ALA A 120 8.26 -10.06 -8.45
C ALA A 120 9.49 -10.85 -8.88
N GLU A 121 9.48 -12.17 -8.75
CA GLU A 121 10.57 -13.05 -9.22
C GLU A 121 10.79 -12.97 -10.73
N SER A 122 9.72 -12.78 -11.51
CA SER A 122 9.80 -12.61 -12.96
C SER A 122 10.16 -11.18 -13.41
N THR A 123 10.19 -10.22 -12.49
CA THR A 123 10.41 -8.81 -12.82
C THR A 123 11.90 -8.51 -12.87
N GLU A 124 12.41 -8.24 -14.06
CA GLU A 124 13.78 -7.77 -14.25
C GLU A 124 14.00 -6.40 -13.59
N ASP A 125 15.18 -6.26 -12.98
CA ASP A 125 15.63 -5.04 -12.31
C ASP A 125 14.61 -4.52 -11.28
N LEU A 126 14.04 -5.44 -10.49
CA LEU A 126 13.13 -5.10 -9.41
C LEU A 126 13.90 -4.36 -8.31
N SER A 127 13.67 -3.05 -8.24
CA SER A 127 14.40 -2.15 -7.36
C SER A 127 13.61 -1.71 -6.13
N VAL A 128 12.29 -1.61 -6.25
CA VAL A 128 11.40 -1.18 -5.15
C VAL A 128 10.10 -2.01 -5.17
N ILE A 129 9.63 -2.42 -4.01
CA ILE A 129 8.23 -2.80 -3.81
C ILE A 129 7.60 -1.78 -2.87
N GLU A 130 6.50 -1.18 -3.31
CA GLU A 130 5.69 -0.23 -2.57
C GLU A 130 4.30 -0.83 -2.33
N GLY A 131 3.72 -0.53 -1.17
CA GLY A 131 2.31 -0.80 -0.94
C GLY A 131 1.69 0.04 0.17
N ASP A 132 0.44 0.40 -0.03
CA ASP A 132 -0.35 1.17 0.94
C ASP A 132 -1.39 0.30 1.64
N SER A 133 -1.61 0.50 2.95
CA SER A 133 -2.62 -0.23 3.72
C SER A 133 -2.48 -1.76 3.53
N ALA A 134 -3.53 -2.45 3.08
CA ALA A 134 -3.53 -3.87 2.74
C ALA A 134 -2.49 -4.26 1.69
N GLY A 135 -2.16 -3.37 0.75
CA GLY A 135 -1.07 -3.58 -0.21
C GLY A 135 0.30 -3.59 0.46
N GLY A 136 0.46 -2.86 1.57
CA GLY A 136 1.66 -2.89 2.41
C GLY A 136 1.94 -4.27 3.02
N PHE A 137 0.88 -5.00 3.42
CA PHE A 137 1.02 -6.39 3.87
C PHE A 137 1.59 -7.29 2.77
N ILE A 138 1.04 -7.18 1.56
CA ILE A 138 1.50 -7.97 0.40
C ILE A 138 2.94 -7.59 0.05
N ALA A 139 3.26 -6.29 0.04
CA ALA A 139 4.60 -5.78 -0.23
C ALA A 139 5.63 -6.38 0.74
N LEU A 140 5.38 -6.25 2.04
CA LEU A 140 6.26 -6.76 3.09
C LEU A 140 6.45 -8.28 2.98
N GLN A 141 5.36 -9.03 2.80
CA GLN A 141 5.40 -10.49 2.67
C GLN A 141 6.09 -10.95 1.38
N THR A 142 5.92 -10.23 0.26
CA THR A 142 6.64 -10.53 -0.98
C THR A 142 8.13 -10.29 -0.83
N VAL A 143 8.55 -9.13 -0.30
CA VAL A 143 9.98 -8.87 -0.04
C VAL A 143 10.56 -9.94 0.88
N SER A 144 9.84 -10.35 1.93
CA SER A 144 10.26 -11.44 2.84
C SER A 144 10.58 -12.76 2.13
N ARG A 145 9.95 -13.03 0.98
CA ARG A 145 10.13 -14.29 0.21
C ARG A 145 11.18 -14.22 -0.90
N LEU A 146 11.55 -13.02 -1.35
CA LEU A 146 12.53 -12.86 -2.42
C LEU A 146 13.96 -13.18 -1.95
N LYS A 147 14.79 -13.76 -2.81
CA LYS A 147 16.21 -13.99 -2.50
C LYS A 147 16.99 -12.68 -2.43
N ASP A 148 16.83 -11.84 -3.46
CA ASP A 148 17.39 -10.50 -3.50
C ASP A 148 16.30 -9.50 -3.10
N LYS A 149 16.52 -8.80 -1.99
CA LYS A 149 15.52 -7.90 -1.39
C LYS A 149 15.56 -6.53 -2.08
N PRO A 150 14.50 -6.09 -2.77
CA PRO A 150 14.39 -4.72 -3.24
C PRO A 150 14.18 -3.76 -2.04
N ASP A 151 14.29 -2.46 -2.29
CA ASP A 151 13.89 -1.48 -1.28
C ASP A 151 12.38 -1.57 -1.01
N LEU A 152 11.96 -1.26 0.21
CA LEU A 152 10.58 -1.42 0.65
C LEU A 152 9.95 -0.07 1.03
N MET A 153 8.83 0.29 0.42
CA MET A 153 8.02 1.44 0.83
C MET A 153 6.66 0.98 1.36
N LEU A 154 6.36 1.32 2.60
CA LEU A 154 5.11 0.98 3.30
C LEU A 154 4.38 2.25 3.69
N ILE A 155 3.13 2.38 3.25
CA ILE A 155 2.33 3.58 3.49
C ILE A 155 1.14 3.19 4.36
N TYR A 156 1.08 3.72 5.59
CA TYR A 156 0.11 3.38 6.65
C TYR A 156 -0.24 1.86 6.63
N PRO A 157 0.77 0.98 6.71
CA PRO A 157 0.64 -0.41 6.27
C PRO A 157 -0.24 -1.23 7.20
N VAL A 158 -0.93 -2.21 6.62
CA VAL A 158 -1.33 -3.40 7.36
C VAL A 158 -0.09 -4.27 7.50
N VAL A 159 0.27 -4.62 8.73
CA VAL A 159 1.31 -5.63 9.02
C VAL A 159 0.65 -6.93 9.45
N MET A 160 -0.46 -6.84 10.21
CA MET A 160 -1.08 -7.94 10.96
C MET A 160 -0.19 -8.42 12.10
N THR A 161 -0.81 -8.56 13.26
CA THR A 161 -0.18 -9.01 14.50
C THR A 161 -1.09 -10.04 15.15
N GLU A 162 -0.53 -10.98 15.91
CA GLU A 162 -1.32 -12.00 16.64
C GLU A 162 -2.21 -11.35 17.72
N GLU A 163 -1.71 -10.30 18.37
CA GLU A 163 -2.44 -9.51 19.35
C GLU A 163 -2.70 -8.10 18.83
N GLU A 164 -3.88 -7.56 19.10
CA GLU A 164 -4.19 -6.17 18.72
C GLU A 164 -3.22 -5.18 19.37
N THR A 165 -2.80 -4.18 18.61
CA THR A 165 -1.98 -3.07 19.11
C THR A 165 -2.81 -2.10 19.97
N ALA A 166 -2.14 -1.14 20.63
CA ALA A 166 -2.84 -0.12 21.40
C ALA A 166 -3.65 0.80 20.47
N SER A 167 -3.05 1.26 19.36
CA SER A 167 -3.74 2.06 18.33
C SER A 167 -4.98 1.35 17.78
N MET A 168 -4.92 0.02 17.56
CA MET A 168 -6.05 -0.77 17.05
C MET A 168 -7.26 -0.69 17.98
N ARG A 169 -7.03 -0.75 19.30
CA ARG A 169 -8.05 -0.66 20.35
C ARG A 169 -8.54 0.77 20.56
N GLU A 170 -7.64 1.74 20.50
CA GLU A 170 -7.97 3.16 20.66
C GLU A 170 -8.85 3.67 19.52
N TYR A 171 -8.46 3.36 18.28
CA TYR A 171 -9.13 3.82 17.06
C TYR A 171 -10.19 2.83 16.56
N GLU A 172 -11.05 2.42 17.49
CA GLU A 172 -12.13 1.45 17.30
C GLU A 172 -13.21 1.94 16.29
N ASN A 173 -13.42 3.26 16.19
CA ASN A 173 -14.47 3.89 15.38
C ASN A 173 -14.01 5.17 14.66
N THR A 174 -12.74 5.23 14.23
CA THR A 174 -12.25 6.35 13.43
C THR A 174 -12.96 6.42 12.05
N PRO A 175 -13.10 7.63 11.48
CA PRO A 175 -13.52 7.83 10.10
C PRO A 175 -12.56 7.15 9.12
N MET A 176 -13.03 6.86 7.91
CA MET A 176 -12.32 6.09 6.89
C MET A 176 -12.05 4.64 7.28
N TRP A 177 -11.03 4.38 8.08
CA TRP A 177 -10.64 3.05 8.55
C TRP A 177 -10.63 3.00 10.06
N ASN A 178 -10.97 1.85 10.64
CA ASN A 178 -11.12 1.67 12.09
C ASN A 178 -10.89 0.21 12.49
N GLY A 179 -10.67 -0.03 13.79
CA GLY A 179 -10.41 -1.37 14.31
C GLY A 179 -11.48 -2.41 13.98
N ARG A 180 -12.77 -2.01 13.90
CA ARG A 180 -13.87 -2.92 13.53
C ARG A 180 -13.75 -3.42 12.10
N ASN A 181 -13.46 -2.51 11.18
CA ASN A 181 -13.22 -2.84 9.78
C ASN A 181 -11.95 -3.68 9.63
N ASN A 182 -10.91 -3.39 10.40
CA ASN A 182 -9.66 -4.16 10.39
C ASN A 182 -9.88 -5.61 10.85
N ARG A 183 -10.59 -5.83 11.96
CA ARG A 183 -10.95 -7.20 12.43
C ARG A 183 -11.75 -7.97 11.39
N TRP A 184 -12.70 -7.31 10.71
CA TRP A 184 -13.42 -7.96 9.62
C TRP A 184 -12.45 -8.34 8.48
N MET A 185 -11.59 -7.41 8.07
CA MET A 185 -10.62 -7.62 6.99
C MET A 185 -9.68 -8.78 7.31
N VAL A 186 -9.03 -8.79 8.47
CA VAL A 186 -8.09 -9.85 8.89
C VAL A 186 -8.78 -11.22 8.89
N ARG A 187 -9.96 -11.31 9.53
CA ARG A 187 -10.72 -12.57 9.59
C ARG A 187 -11.03 -13.14 8.21
N HIS A 188 -11.49 -12.29 7.28
CA HIS A 188 -11.91 -12.75 5.96
C HIS A 188 -10.71 -12.99 5.05
N TYR A 189 -9.66 -12.17 5.12
CA TYR A 189 -8.47 -12.35 4.30
C TYR A 189 -7.71 -13.62 4.68
N LEU A 190 -7.44 -13.85 5.97
CA LEU A 190 -6.73 -15.06 6.42
C LEU A 190 -7.57 -16.34 6.30
N ASN A 191 -8.90 -16.22 6.32
CA ASN A 191 -9.83 -17.34 6.13
C ASN A 191 -9.51 -18.57 7.02
N GLY A 192 -9.16 -18.32 8.28
CA GLY A 192 -8.83 -19.36 9.26
C GLY A 192 -7.35 -19.75 9.36
N LEU A 193 -6.48 -19.16 8.53
CA LEU A 193 -5.02 -19.29 8.66
C LEU A 193 -4.47 -18.35 9.74
N SER A 194 -3.30 -18.67 10.28
CA SER A 194 -2.58 -17.80 11.23
C SER A 194 -1.98 -16.58 10.53
N VAL A 195 -1.58 -15.58 11.30
CA VAL A 195 -0.82 -14.45 10.76
C VAL A 195 0.55 -14.97 10.30
N PRO A 196 0.95 -14.75 9.04
CA PRO A 196 2.26 -15.20 8.58
C PRO A 196 3.36 -14.34 9.22
N GLU A 197 4.47 -14.97 9.61
CA GLU A 197 5.64 -14.24 10.07
C GLU A 197 6.20 -13.35 8.94
N HIS A 198 6.73 -12.19 9.33
CA HIS A 198 7.40 -11.26 8.42
C HIS A 198 8.92 -11.39 8.62
N ASP A 199 9.63 -11.93 7.64
CA ASP A 199 11.09 -11.91 7.66
C ASP A 199 11.60 -10.58 7.07
N THR A 200 12.34 -9.86 7.90
CA THR A 200 12.88 -8.53 7.58
C THR A 200 14.37 -8.57 7.29
N GLU A 201 14.99 -9.75 7.39
CA GLU A 201 16.41 -9.92 7.18
C GLU A 201 16.79 -9.62 5.71
N GLY A 202 17.92 -8.93 5.54
CA GLY A 202 18.46 -8.58 4.22
C GLY A 202 17.78 -7.39 3.54
N ILE A 203 16.68 -6.84 4.08
CA ILE A 203 16.09 -5.59 3.57
C ILE A 203 17.05 -4.45 3.91
N ARG A 204 17.62 -3.82 2.89
CA ARG A 204 18.69 -2.82 3.09
C ARG A 204 18.16 -1.42 3.34
N ARG A 205 17.03 -1.07 2.72
CA ARG A 205 16.49 0.29 2.76
C ARG A 205 14.97 0.27 2.76
N ALA A 206 14.37 1.05 3.65
CA ALA A 206 12.91 1.09 3.80
C ALA A 206 12.38 2.50 4.10
N PHE A 207 11.15 2.77 3.66
CA PHE A 207 10.39 3.95 4.03
C PHE A 207 9.05 3.50 4.62
N ILE A 208 8.75 3.94 5.84
CA ILE A 208 7.52 3.61 6.54
C ILE A 208 6.81 4.93 6.82
N GLU A 209 5.57 5.04 6.36
CA GLU A 209 4.70 6.17 6.67
C GLU A 209 3.55 5.73 7.58
N THR A 210 3.23 6.51 8.59
CA THR A 210 2.08 6.25 9.48
C THR A 210 1.11 7.43 9.48
N ALA A 211 -0.15 7.18 9.81
CA ALA A 211 -1.16 8.21 10.03
C ALA A 211 -1.48 8.33 11.52
N GLU A 212 -1.55 9.55 12.06
CA GLU A 212 -1.71 9.79 13.50
C GLU A 212 -2.98 9.14 14.07
N TYR A 213 -4.12 9.34 13.41
CA TYR A 213 -5.42 8.80 13.84
C TYR A 213 -5.76 7.53 13.04
N ASP A 214 -4.98 6.48 13.24
CA ASP A 214 -5.10 5.23 12.48
C ASP A 214 -5.02 4.00 13.40
N PRO A 215 -5.99 3.05 13.33
CA PRO A 215 -5.86 1.78 14.04
C PRO A 215 -4.55 1.03 13.72
N LEU A 216 -3.96 1.25 12.55
CA LEU A 216 -2.72 0.61 12.09
C LEU A 216 -1.45 1.40 12.41
N HIS A 217 -1.57 2.54 13.13
CA HIS A 217 -0.42 3.39 13.47
C HIS A 217 0.71 2.58 14.12
N ASP A 218 0.40 1.86 15.21
CA ASP A 218 1.41 1.11 15.95
C ASP A 218 1.99 -0.06 15.15
N GLU A 219 1.22 -0.67 14.23
CA GLU A 219 1.74 -1.71 13.34
C GLU A 219 2.85 -1.14 12.43
N GLY A 220 2.65 0.07 11.91
CA GLY A 220 3.68 0.81 11.17
C GLY A 220 4.93 1.09 12.00
N ILE A 221 4.76 1.52 13.26
CA ILE A 221 5.88 1.74 14.19
C ILE A 221 6.63 0.44 14.48
N MET A 222 5.90 -0.66 14.73
CA MET A 222 6.47 -1.98 15.02
C MET A 222 7.33 -2.49 13.85
N ILE A 223 6.85 -2.39 12.61
CA ILE A 223 7.65 -2.86 11.47
C ILE A 223 8.87 -1.97 11.22
N TYR A 224 8.76 -0.65 11.45
CA TYR A 224 9.91 0.25 11.41
C TYR A 224 10.99 -0.14 12.43
N GLN A 225 10.60 -0.42 13.67
CA GLN A 225 11.51 -0.87 14.73
C GLN A 225 12.17 -2.19 14.34
N LYS A 226 11.38 -3.18 13.89
CA LYS A 226 11.88 -4.49 13.47
C LYS A 226 12.90 -4.40 12.34
N LEU A 227 12.66 -3.56 11.33
CA LEU A 227 13.60 -3.31 10.22
C LEU A 227 14.89 -2.66 10.75
N THR A 228 14.78 -1.65 11.61
CA THR A 228 15.94 -0.95 12.19
C THR A 228 16.80 -1.89 13.01
N GLU A 229 16.20 -2.76 13.83
CA GLU A 229 16.90 -3.79 14.62
C GLU A 229 17.68 -4.79 13.75
N LYS A 230 17.23 -5.02 12.51
CA LYS A 230 17.93 -5.86 11.51
C LYS A 230 18.96 -5.10 10.67
N GLY A 231 19.21 -3.83 10.99
CA GLY A 231 20.21 -3.00 10.32
C GLY A 231 19.74 -2.41 8.98
N THR A 232 18.43 -2.42 8.69
CA THR A 232 17.86 -1.70 7.55
C THR A 232 18.05 -0.19 7.72
N GLU A 233 18.46 0.51 6.67
CA GLU A 233 18.36 1.97 6.58
C GLU A 233 16.88 2.36 6.42
N ALA A 234 16.17 2.39 7.55
CA ALA A 234 14.74 2.67 7.60
C ALA A 234 14.46 4.14 7.93
N VAL A 235 13.54 4.76 7.17
CA VAL A 235 13.00 6.08 7.44
C VAL A 235 11.57 5.94 7.95
N LEU A 236 11.26 6.57 9.08
CA LEU A 236 9.89 6.71 9.58
C LEU A 236 9.37 8.12 9.26
N SER A 237 8.24 8.21 8.59
CA SER A 237 7.53 9.46 8.30
C SER A 237 6.15 9.44 8.93
N GLU A 238 6.04 9.95 10.14
CA GLU A 238 4.77 10.11 10.83
C GLU A 238 4.01 11.32 10.25
N THR A 239 2.71 11.14 10.00
CA THR A 239 1.88 12.18 9.38
C THR A 239 0.86 12.72 10.38
N GLU A 240 1.14 13.93 10.87
CA GLU A 240 0.31 14.60 11.87
C GLU A 240 -1.04 15.07 11.29
N GLY A 241 -2.08 14.99 12.10
CA GLY A 241 -3.43 15.42 11.80
C GLY A 241 -4.12 14.58 10.72
N THR A 242 -3.61 13.39 10.38
CA THR A 242 -4.09 12.53 9.30
C THR A 242 -4.93 11.33 9.75
N LEU A 243 -5.64 10.73 8.78
CA LEU A 243 -6.42 9.50 8.93
C LEU A 243 -5.91 8.48 7.94
N HIS A 244 -6.15 7.20 8.20
CA HIS A 244 -5.87 6.13 7.25
C HIS A 244 -6.45 6.42 5.85
N GLY A 245 -5.64 6.20 4.81
CA GLY A 245 -6.05 6.42 3.42
C GLY A 245 -6.29 7.88 3.05
N TYR A 246 -5.65 8.84 3.73
CA TYR A 246 -5.77 10.28 3.41
C TYR A 246 -5.37 10.62 1.97
N ASP A 247 -4.57 9.78 1.30
CA ASP A 247 -4.25 9.85 -0.13
C ASP A 247 -5.49 9.90 -1.04
N PHE A 248 -6.66 9.48 -0.55
CA PHE A 248 -7.92 9.70 -1.26
C PHE A 248 -8.11 11.18 -1.66
N LEU A 249 -7.57 12.12 -0.87
CA LEU A 249 -7.53 13.54 -1.14
C LEU A 249 -6.23 14.01 -1.83
N TRP A 250 -5.63 13.19 -2.70
CA TRP A 250 -4.34 13.38 -3.41
C TRP A 250 -4.10 14.74 -4.10
N LYS A 251 -5.15 15.52 -4.33
CA LYS A 251 -5.06 16.89 -4.89
C LYS A 251 -4.74 17.95 -3.84
N LYS A 252 -5.00 17.70 -2.56
CA LYS A 252 -4.86 18.67 -1.46
C LYS A 252 -3.38 18.96 -1.17
N PRO A 253 -2.98 20.23 -0.96
CA PRO A 253 -1.60 20.59 -0.66
C PRO A 253 -0.97 19.77 0.47
N TYR A 254 -1.70 19.58 1.58
CA TYR A 254 -1.18 18.82 2.72
C TYR A 254 -0.83 17.37 2.37
N VAL A 255 -1.68 16.71 1.59
CA VAL A 255 -1.43 15.33 1.12
C VAL A 255 -0.24 15.29 0.16
N ARG A 256 -0.06 16.32 -0.68
CA ARG A 256 1.10 16.41 -1.58
C ARG A 256 2.41 16.53 -0.81
N MET A 257 2.43 17.23 0.33
CA MET A 257 3.65 17.36 1.14
C MET A 257 4.21 16.00 1.57
N PHE A 258 3.36 15.09 2.05
CA PHE A 258 3.79 13.74 2.41
C PHE A 258 4.20 12.92 1.18
N ARG A 259 3.45 13.05 0.07
CA ARG A 259 3.87 12.42 -1.20
C ARG A 259 5.25 12.90 -1.65
N GLU A 260 5.59 14.19 -1.49
CA GLU A 260 6.94 14.68 -1.84
C GLU A 260 8.04 14.00 -1.02
N LYS A 261 7.81 13.69 0.26
CA LYS A 261 8.76 12.89 1.07
C LYS A 261 9.00 11.51 0.46
N ARG A 262 7.94 10.85 -0.03
CA ARG A 262 8.03 9.57 -0.74
C ARG A 262 8.86 9.70 -2.03
N LEU A 263 8.63 10.78 -2.80
CA LEU A 263 9.38 11.05 -4.04
C LEU A 263 10.85 11.37 -3.77
N GLU A 264 11.15 12.15 -2.74
CA GLU A 264 12.51 12.43 -2.30
C GLU A 264 13.22 11.12 -1.96
N TRP A 265 12.60 10.25 -1.15
CA TRP A 265 13.16 8.94 -0.85
C TRP A 265 13.40 8.12 -2.13
N LEU A 266 12.44 8.02 -3.06
CA LEU A 266 12.66 7.32 -4.33
C LEU A 266 13.83 7.90 -5.16
N ARG A 267 13.99 9.23 -5.17
CA ARG A 267 15.07 9.91 -5.91
C ARG A 267 16.45 9.71 -5.30
N THR A 268 16.58 9.40 -4.01
CA THR A 268 17.89 9.18 -3.37
C THR A 268 18.52 7.81 -3.64
N ARG A 269 17.76 6.83 -4.17
CA ARG A 269 18.33 5.53 -4.59
C ARG A 269 19.35 5.76 -5.70
N GLN A 270 20.59 5.32 -5.49
CA GLN A 270 21.66 5.37 -6.50
C GLN A 270 21.53 4.21 -7.48
#